data_AF-A0A2D9WYK9-F1
#
_entry.id   AF-A0A2D9WYK9-F1
#
_cell.length_a   1.000
_cell.length_b   1.000
_cell.length_c   1.000
_cell.angle_alpha   90.00
_cell.angle_beta   90.00
_cell.angle_gamma   90.00
#
_symmetry.space_group_name_H-M   'P 1'
#
loop_
_entity.id
_entity.type
_entity.pdbx_description
1 polymer ?
#
loop_
_entity_poly.entity_id
_entity_poly.type
_entity_poly.pdbx_seq_one_letter_code
_entity_poly.pdbx_strand_id
1 'polypeptide(L)'
;MNTIIIGSGPAGYTAAIYAARADLKPIIYTGLEPGGQLTTTTEVDNFPGYPSGVDGPTMMNELREQAERFGTKVEVDFISRV
;
A
#
# COMPACT_ATOMS: atom_id res chain seq x y z
N MET A 1 17.83 -11.55 1.07
CA MET A 1 16.42 -11.99 1.15
C MET A 1 15.63 -11.00 0.33
N ASN A 2 14.81 -11.47 -0.61
CA ASN A 2 13.97 -10.60 -1.42
C ASN A 2 12.54 -10.73 -0.87
N THR A 3 12.04 -9.68 -0.20
CA THR A 3 10.64 -9.64 0.23
C THR A 3 9.79 -9.06 -0.89
N ILE A 4 8.86 -9.86 -1.40
CA ILE A 4 7.92 -9.45 -2.45
C ILE A 4 6.53 -9.42 -1.84
N ILE A 5 5.81 -8.34 -2.11
CA ILE A 5 4.42 -8.14 -1.71
C ILE A 5 3.60 -8.00 -2.98
N ILE A 6 2.55 -8.81 -3.13
CA ILE A 6 1.65 -8.78 -4.29
C ILE A 6 0.32 -8.23 -3.80
N GLY A 7 -0.05 -7.04 -4.29
CA GLY A 7 -1.25 -6.31 -3.90
C GLY A 7 -0.93 -5.04 -3.12
N SER A 8 -1.61 -3.95 -3.48
CA SER A 8 -1.36 -2.58 -2.99
C SER A 8 -2.52 -1.99 -2.18
N GLY A 9 -3.36 -2.83 -1.58
CA GLY A 9 -4.33 -2.37 -0.59
C GLY A 9 -3.68 -1.99 0.76
N PRO A 10 -4.48 -1.63 1.78
CA PRO A 10 -3.96 -1.28 3.10
C PRO A 10 -3.08 -2.37 3.72
N ALA A 11 -3.44 -3.64 3.51
CA ALA A 11 -2.65 -4.78 3.98
C ALA A 11 -1.25 -4.83 3.34
N GLY A 12 -1.17 -4.60 2.02
CA GLY A 12 0.09 -4.63 1.27
C GLY A 12 1.03 -3.51 1.69
N TYR A 13 0.52 -2.27 1.77
CA TYR A 13 1.34 -1.15 2.24
C TYR A 13 1.74 -1.28 3.70
N THR A 14 0.86 -1.78 4.57
CA THR A 14 1.24 -2.04 5.98
C THR A 14 2.36 -3.08 6.07
N ALA A 15 2.27 -4.18 5.33
CA ALA A 15 3.33 -5.18 5.27
C ALA A 15 4.65 -4.59 4.74
N ALA A 16 4.57 -3.74 3.71
CA ALA A 16 5.72 -3.09 3.11
C ALA A 16 6.41 -2.12 4.08
N ILE A 17 5.64 -1.30 4.80
CA ILE A 17 6.15 -0.41 5.84
C ILE A 17 6.97 -1.18 6.88
N TYR A 18 6.45 -2.29 7.39
CA TYR A 18 7.14 -3.09 8.40
C TYR A 18 8.36 -3.83 7.83
N ALA A 19 8.26 -4.40 6.63
CA ALA A 19 9.40 -5.06 5.98
C ALA A 19 10.53 -4.08 5.66
N ALA A 20 10.20 -2.87 5.19
CA ALA A 20 11.16 -1.82 4.88
C ALA A 20 11.86 -1.33 6.16
N ARG A 21 11.11 -1.13 7.25
CA ARG A 21 11.69 -0.78 8.57
C ARG A 21 12.59 -1.87 9.15
N ALA A 22 12.41 -3.12 8.74
CA ALA A 22 13.29 -4.24 9.10
C ALA A 22 14.48 -4.43 8.13
N ASP A 23 14.75 -3.45 7.25
CA ASP A 23 15.82 -3.46 6.24
C ASP A 23 15.73 -4.64 5.24
N LEU A 24 14.51 -5.16 5.00
CA LEU A 24 14.28 -6.27 4.06
C LEU A 24 14.13 -5.80 2.59
N LYS A 25 14.19 -4.49 2.34
CA LYS A 25 14.15 -3.87 1.01
C LYS A 25 13.00 -4.40 0.13
N PRO A 26 11.74 -4.29 0.61
CA PRO A 26 10.60 -4.91 -0.06
C PRO A 26 10.30 -4.26 -1.42
N ILE A 27 9.80 -5.08 -2.34
CA ILE A 27 9.16 -4.63 -3.58
C ILE A 27 7.67 -4.96 -3.48
N ILE A 28 6.80 -3.99 -3.75
CA ILE A 28 5.35 -4.19 -3.85
C ILE A 28 4.91 -4.08 -5.30
N TYR A 29 4.19 -5.09 -5.78
CA TYR A 29 3.53 -5.06 -7.10
C TYR A 29 2.06 -4.70 -6.92
N THR A 30 1.63 -3.63 -7.57
CA THR A 30 0.32 -3.04 -7.25
C THR A 30 -0.87 -3.84 -7.75
N GLY A 31 -0.69 -4.62 -8.82
CA GLY A 31 -1.78 -5.17 -9.60
C GLY A 31 -2.44 -4.12 -10.49
N LEU A 32 -3.57 -4.50 -11.10
CA LEU A 32 -4.33 -3.67 -12.04
C LEU A 32 -5.00 -2.46 -11.39
N GLU A 33 -5.26 -2.53 -10.08
CA GLU A 33 -5.90 -1.47 -9.29
C GLU A 33 -4.96 -1.03 -8.16
N PRO A 34 -4.04 -0.09 -8.42
CA PRO A 34 -3.18 0.48 -7.39
C PRO A 34 -4.01 1.10 -6.26
N GLY A 35 -3.75 0.70 -5.02
CA GLY A 35 -4.55 1.11 -3.85
C GLY A 35 -5.72 0.17 -3.52
N GLY A 36 -6.07 -0.74 -4.43
CA GLY A 36 -7.17 -1.69 -4.26
C GLY A 36 -8.54 -1.02 -4.11
N GLN A 37 -9.49 -1.72 -3.49
CA GLN A 37 -10.90 -1.32 -3.46
C GLN A 37 -11.19 0.04 -2.81
N LEU A 38 -10.29 0.56 -1.96
CA LEU A 38 -10.49 1.89 -1.37
C LEU A 38 -10.37 3.01 -2.41
N THR A 39 -9.73 2.80 -3.56
CA THR A 39 -9.69 3.84 -4.60
C THR A 39 -11.03 4.06 -5.30
N THR A 40 -12.03 3.20 -5.05
CA THR A 40 -13.39 3.33 -5.61
C THR A 40 -14.40 3.87 -4.61
N THR A 41 -14.02 4.13 -3.35
CA THR A 41 -14.90 4.75 -2.36
C THR A 41 -14.60 6.23 -2.19
N THR A 42 -15.63 7.03 -1.89
CA THR A 42 -15.51 8.47 -1.66
C THR A 42 -15.22 8.82 -0.21
N GLU A 43 -15.62 7.99 0.74
CA GLU A 43 -15.56 8.31 2.17
C GLU A 43 -15.13 7.08 2.98
N VAL A 44 -14.21 7.31 3.91
CA VAL A 44 -13.68 6.34 4.87
C VAL A 44 -13.65 6.99 6.26
N ASP A 45 -14.67 6.71 7.06
CA ASP A 45 -14.82 7.30 8.41
C ASP A 45 -14.48 6.34 9.55
N ASN A 46 -14.19 5.08 9.23
CA ASN A 46 -13.97 4.02 10.20
C ASN A 46 -12.50 3.57 10.28
N PHE A 47 -11.59 4.20 9.53
CA PHE A 47 -10.17 3.93 9.64
C PHE A 47 -9.54 4.82 10.73
N PRO A 48 -8.91 4.24 11.77
CA PRO A 48 -8.35 5.01 12.87
C PRO A 48 -7.21 5.91 12.38
N GLY A 49 -7.17 7.15 12.89
CA GLY A 49 -6.18 8.16 12.50
C GLY A 49 -6.76 9.31 11.66
N TYR A 50 -7.98 9.14 11.11
CA TYR A 50 -8.71 10.17 10.37
C TYR A 50 -9.95 10.62 11.17
N PRO A 51 -9.81 11.49 12.18
CA PRO A 51 -10.93 11.91 13.04
C PRO A 51 -12.03 12.69 12.31
N SER A 52 -11.74 13.20 11.10
CA SER A 52 -12.69 13.91 10.24
C SER A 52 -13.02 13.14 8.96
N GLY A 53 -12.73 11.83 8.93
CA GLY A 53 -12.81 11.03 7.72
C GLY A 53 -11.71 11.36 6.71
N VAL A 54 -11.65 10.58 5.65
CA VAL A 54 -10.76 10.77 4.49
C VAL A 54 -11.39 10.11 3.26
N ASP A 55 -11.07 10.58 2.06
CA ASP A 55 -11.44 9.84 0.86
C ASP A 55 -10.49 8.64 0.63
N GLY A 56 -11.02 7.58 0.04
CA GLY A 56 -10.27 6.34 -0.14
C GLY A 56 -8.99 6.49 -0.99
N PRO A 57 -9.02 7.19 -2.14
CA PRO A 57 -7.81 7.49 -2.91
C PRO A 57 -6.72 8.22 -2.11
N THR A 58 -7.08 9.26 -1.33
CA THR A 58 -6.13 9.99 -0.48
C THR A 58 -5.52 9.07 0.56
N MET A 59 -6.32 8.28 1.28
CA MET A 59 -5.82 7.32 2.25
C MET A 59 -4.83 6.32 1.64
N MET A 60 -5.14 5.79 0.45
CA MET A 60 -4.25 4.85 -0.22
C MET A 60 -2.95 5.49 -0.70
N ASN A 61 -3.01 6.75 -1.14
CA ASN A 61 -1.81 7.49 -1.50
C ASN A 61 -0.92 7.76 -0.28
N GLU A 62 -1.48 8.15 0.86
CA GLU A 62 -0.72 8.36 2.10
C GLU A 62 -0.03 7.07 2.59
N LEU A 63 -0.70 5.92 2.49
CA LEU A 63 -0.11 4.62 2.80
C LEU A 63 1.04 4.25 1.84
N ARG A 64 0.88 4.54 0.55
CA ARG A 64 1.95 4.36 -0.46
C ARG A 64 3.16 5.22 -0.13
N GLU A 65 2.94 6.51 0.13
CA GLU A 65 4.00 7.46 0.48
C GLU A 65 4.73 7.05 1.76
N GLN A 66 4.01 6.54 2.77
CA GLN A 66 4.62 6.01 3.98
C GLN A 66 5.50 4.79 3.70
N ALA A 67 5.06 3.87 2.84
CA ALA A 67 5.85 2.70 2.44
C ALA A 67 7.12 3.11 1.67
N GLU A 68 7.01 4.02 0.70
CA GLU A 68 8.12 4.57 -0.08
C GLU A 68 9.13 5.32 0.79
N ARG A 69 8.65 6.11 1.77
CA ARG A 69 9.49 6.83 2.74
C ARG A 69 10.43 5.92 3.52
N PHE A 70 10.04 4.68 3.80
CA PHE A 70 10.90 3.69 4.46
C PHE A 70 11.77 2.85 3.50
N GLY A 71 11.69 3.10 2.19
CA GLY A 71 12.51 2.44 1.18
C GLY A 71 11.84 1.25 0.47
N THR A 72 10.51 1.12 0.55
CA THR A 72 9.78 0.17 -0.30
C THR A 72 9.85 0.63 -1.76
N LYS A 73 10.13 -0.31 -2.68
CA LYS A 73 9.97 -0.06 -4.12
C LYS A 73 8.55 -0.42 -4.54
N VAL A 74 7.83 0.52 -5.15
CA VAL A 74 6.47 0.30 -5.67
C VAL A 74 6.54 0.13 -7.19
N GLU A 75 6.03 -0.98 -7.69
CA GLU A 75 6.02 -1.32 -9.11
C GLU A 75 4.59 -1.53 -9.59
N VAL A 76 4.21 -0.82 -10.65
CA VAL A 76 2.91 -1.01 -11.30
C VAL A 76 3.03 -2.16 -12.28
N ASP A 77 2.75 -3.37 -11.78
CA ASP A 77 2.75 -4.59 -12.56
C ASP A 77 1.73 -5.59 -12.01
N PHE A 78 1.34 -6.54 -12.84
CA PHE A 78 0.42 -7.62 -12.51
C PHE A 78 1.14 -8.97 -12.53
N ILE A 79 1.14 -9.64 -11.39
CA ILE A 79 1.75 -10.97 -11.25
C ILE A 79 0.74 -12.04 -11.65
N SER A 80 1.02 -12.75 -12.74
CA SER A 80 0.15 -13.81 -13.29
C SER A 80 0.44 -15.21 -12.74
N ARG A 81 1.59 -15.42 -12.09
CA ARG A 81 1.99 -16.70 -11.47
C ARG A 81 3.01 -16.46 -10.36
N VAL A 82 2.91 -17.25 -9.29
CA VAL A 82 3.88 -17.32 -8.17
C VAL A 82 4.69 -18.60 -8.27
#